data_AF-A0AAF6AYI4-F1
#
_entry.id   AF-A0AAF6AYI4-F1
#
_cell.length_a   1.000
_cell.length_b   1.000
_cell.length_c   1.000
_cell.angle_alpha   90.00
_cell.angle_beta   90.00
_cell.angle_gamma   90.00
#
_symmetry.space_group_name_H-M   'P 1'
#
loop_
_entity.id
_entity.type
_entity.pdbx_description
1 polymer ?
#
loop_
_entity_poly.entity_id
_entity_poly.type
_entity_poly.pdbx_seq_one_letter_code
_entity_poly.pdbx_strand_id
1 'polypeptide(L)'
;MADDDDAAPIEAEFVETENSELIIARVENKTRQVERLLRLLQYTQALEIALEDAPTKTRDERCKSANWVLVHRVLMATKDVDGLLTNLNSEYYDLLMKYLYRGLATGDRPTCDQCLRLHEKLTQIAGMGCIMRALADTWNVV
;
A
#
# COMPACT_ATOMS: atom_id res chain seq x y z
N MET A 1 -40.11 8.35 -26.20
CA MET A 1 -40.22 7.44 -25.04
C MET A 1 -38.82 7.27 -24.53
N ALA A 2 -38.45 8.13 -23.58
CA ALA A 2 -37.22 8.01 -22.83
C ALA A 2 -37.61 7.10 -21.67
N ASP A 3 -37.07 5.88 -21.65
CA ASP A 3 -37.06 5.06 -20.46
C ASP A 3 -35.61 5.03 -20.00
N ASP A 4 -35.40 5.81 -18.94
CA ASP A 4 -34.22 5.88 -18.10
C ASP A 4 -33.87 4.46 -17.63
N ASP A 5 -32.77 3.91 -18.14
CA ASP A 5 -32.10 2.76 -17.53
C ASP A 5 -31.29 3.31 -16.34
N ASP A 6 -32.03 3.64 -15.27
CA ASP A 6 -31.54 4.05 -13.96
C ASP A 6 -30.81 2.85 -13.32
N ALA A 7 -29.59 2.61 -13.79
CA ALA A 7 -28.65 1.71 -13.16
C ALA A 7 -28.22 2.35 -11.83
N ALA A 8 -29.02 2.08 -10.79
CA ALA A 8 -28.69 2.41 -9.42
C ALA A 8 -27.25 2.00 -9.11
N PRO A 9 -26.42 2.87 -8.51
CA PRO A 9 -25.09 2.49 -8.08
C PRO A 9 -25.21 1.29 -7.12
N ILE A 10 -24.50 0.20 -7.44
CA ILE A 10 -24.31 -0.91 -6.53
C ILE A 10 -23.46 -0.39 -5.37
N GLU A 11 -24.11 0.16 -4.34
CA GLU A 11 -23.49 0.46 -3.06
C GLU A 11 -23.20 -0.88 -2.36
N ALA A 12 -22.02 -1.44 -2.64
CA ALA A 12 -21.53 -2.56 -1.83
C ALA A 12 -21.35 -2.04 -0.38
N GLU A 13 -22.15 -2.55 0.54
CA GLU A 13 -22.03 -2.22 1.96
C GLU A 13 -20.62 -2.57 2.46
N PHE A 14 -19.82 -1.56 2.82
CA PHE A 14 -18.59 -1.76 3.58
C PHE A 14 -18.99 -2.26 4.97
N VAL A 15 -18.93 -3.57 5.19
CA VAL A 15 -18.98 -4.11 6.54
C VAL A 15 -17.63 -3.83 7.19
N GLU A 16 -17.58 -2.88 8.12
CA GLU A 16 -16.44 -2.70 9.02
C GLU A 16 -16.29 -3.96 9.89
N THR A 17 -15.56 -4.93 9.37
CA THR A 17 -15.49 -6.28 9.95
C THR A 17 -14.59 -6.37 11.19
N GLU A 18 -13.73 -5.38 11.44
CA GLU A 18 -12.69 -5.47 12.45
C GLU A 18 -12.55 -4.16 13.25
N ASN A 19 -12.46 -4.29 14.57
CA ASN A 19 -12.32 -3.17 15.51
C ASN A 19 -11.02 -2.38 15.24
N SER A 20 -11.11 -1.05 15.07
CA SER A 20 -9.96 -0.16 14.83
C SER A 20 -8.82 -0.36 15.83
N GLU A 21 -9.13 -0.59 17.12
CA GLU A 21 -8.09 -0.81 18.14
C GLU A 21 -7.27 -2.08 17.89
N LEU A 22 -7.91 -3.15 17.39
CA LEU A 22 -7.22 -4.40 17.04
C LEU A 22 -6.30 -4.20 15.83
N ILE A 23 -6.77 -3.42 14.85
CA ILE A 23 -5.97 -3.07 13.67
C ILE A 23 -4.73 -2.27 14.09
N ILE A 24 -4.91 -1.24 14.94
CA ILE A 24 -3.81 -0.43 15.46
C ILE A 24 -2.82 -1.30 16.24
N ALA A 25 -3.29 -2.16 17.15
CA ALA A 25 -2.43 -3.06 17.90
C ALA A 25 -1.62 -4.01 16.98
N ARG A 26 -2.22 -4.48 15.88
CA ARG A 26 -1.50 -5.28 14.86
C ARG A 26 -0.43 -4.45 14.16
N VAL A 27 -0.74 -3.21 13.76
CA VAL A 27 0.23 -2.30 13.14
C VAL A 27 1.39 -1.97 14.09
N GLU A 28 1.14 -1.79 15.38
CA GLU A 28 2.18 -1.60 16.40
C GLU A 28 3.08 -2.84 16.53
N ASN A 29 2.50 -4.04 16.50
CA ASN A 29 3.25 -5.28 16.48
C ASN A 29 4.12 -5.42 15.23
N LYS A 30 3.59 -5.10 14.05
CA LYS A 30 4.34 -5.05 12.79
C LYS A 30 5.48 -4.02 12.86
N THR A 31 5.23 -2.85 13.43
CA THR A 31 6.23 -1.77 13.58
C THR A 31 7.50 -2.27 14.25
N ARG A 32 7.39 -2.99 15.38
CA ARG A 32 8.56 -3.53 16.09
C ARG A 32 9.35 -4.54 15.25
N GLN A 33 8.66 -5.37 14.46
CA GLN A 33 9.28 -6.36 13.60
C GLN A 33 10.01 -5.70 12.42
N VAL A 34 9.35 -4.76 11.75
CA VAL A 34 9.93 -3.99 10.65
C VAL A 34 11.15 -3.20 11.11
N GLU A 35 11.10 -2.52 12.26
CA GLU A 35 12.27 -1.80 12.79
C GLU A 35 13.47 -2.72 13.04
N ARG A 36 13.23 -3.95 13.49
CA ARG A 36 14.28 -4.96 13.62
C ARG A 36 14.85 -5.35 12.25
N LEU A 37 14.00 -5.63 11.27
CA LEU A 37 14.41 -6.03 9.92
C LEU A 37 15.19 -4.92 9.20
N LEU A 38 14.78 -3.65 9.39
CA LEU A 38 15.49 -2.50 8.84
C LEU A 38 16.91 -2.36 9.40
N ARG A 39 17.12 -2.64 10.70
CA ARG A 39 18.47 -2.68 11.29
C ARG A 39 19.33 -3.82 10.74
N LEU A 40 18.70 -4.91 10.32
CA LEU A 40 19.36 -6.05 9.68
C LEU A 40 19.50 -5.88 8.16
N LEU A 41 19.09 -4.74 7.61
CA LEU A 41 19.08 -4.43 6.17
C LEU A 41 18.22 -5.41 5.35
N GLN A 42 17.24 -6.07 5.98
CA GLN A 42 16.32 -7.01 5.35
C GLN A 42 15.08 -6.26 4.82
N TYR A 43 15.29 -5.39 3.82
CA TYR A 43 14.26 -4.46 3.33
C TYR A 43 13.05 -5.16 2.69
N THR A 44 13.27 -6.24 1.92
CA THR A 44 12.17 -6.98 1.27
C THR A 44 11.23 -7.59 2.30
N GLN A 45 11.77 -8.33 3.27
CA GLN A 45 10.97 -8.91 4.36
C GLN A 45 10.28 -7.82 5.19
N ALA A 46 10.98 -6.69 5.44
CA ALA A 46 10.38 -5.56 6.14
C ALA A 46 9.17 -4.99 5.38
N LEU A 47 9.25 -4.92 4.05
CA LEU A 47 8.16 -4.44 3.21
C LEU A 47 7.00 -5.44 3.19
N GLU A 48 7.28 -6.74 3.06
CA GLU A 48 6.26 -7.79 3.09
C GLU A 48 5.45 -7.72 4.40
N ILE A 49 6.12 -7.65 5.55
CA ILE A 49 5.43 -7.49 6.85
C ILE A 49 4.64 -6.19 6.93
N ALA A 50 5.10 -5.10 6.33
CA ALA A 50 4.37 -3.83 6.33
C ALA A 50 3.12 -3.86 5.44
N LEU A 51 3.14 -4.65 4.37
CA LEU A 51 2.05 -4.79 3.39
C LEU A 51 1.06 -5.91 3.78
N GLU A 52 1.51 -6.93 4.51
CA GLU A 52 0.68 -8.00 5.04
C GLU A 52 -0.43 -7.42 5.94
N ASP A 53 -1.67 -7.89 5.75
CA ASP A 53 -2.85 -7.39 6.47
C ASP A 53 -2.92 -5.85 6.51
N ALA A 54 -2.70 -5.19 5.36
CA ALA A 54 -2.93 -3.75 5.25
C ALA A 54 -4.41 -3.41 5.53
N PRO A 55 -4.71 -2.30 6.23
CA PRO A 55 -6.06 -1.95 6.67
C PRO A 55 -6.92 -1.37 5.52
N THR A 56 -7.13 -2.16 4.46
CA THR A 56 -7.90 -1.76 3.27
C THR A 56 -9.42 -1.85 3.46
N LYS A 57 -9.88 -2.61 4.46
CA LYS A 57 -11.30 -2.88 4.73
C LYS A 57 -11.92 -1.99 5.81
N THR A 58 -11.20 -0.96 6.27
CA THR A 58 -11.68 -0.01 7.28
C THR A 58 -11.81 1.38 6.68
N ARG A 59 -12.78 2.17 7.18
CA ARG A 59 -12.92 3.59 6.84
C ARG A 59 -12.10 4.48 7.78
N ASP A 60 -11.52 3.91 8.83
CA ASP A 60 -10.73 4.64 9.81
C ASP A 60 -9.36 5.04 9.24
N GLU A 61 -9.26 6.31 8.89
CA GLU A 61 -8.02 6.92 8.39
C GLU A 61 -6.86 6.84 9.38
N ARG A 62 -7.11 6.67 10.69
CA ARG A 62 -6.04 6.47 11.68
C ARG A 62 -5.34 5.14 11.46
N CYS A 63 -6.11 4.08 11.20
CA CYS A 63 -5.58 2.75 10.91
C CYS A 63 -4.72 2.76 9.64
N LYS A 64 -5.26 3.35 8.56
CA LYS A 64 -4.54 3.52 7.29
C LYS A 64 -3.27 4.34 7.46
N SER A 65 -3.35 5.45 8.19
CA SER A 65 -2.19 6.32 8.43
C SER A 65 -1.12 5.64 9.27
N ALA A 66 -1.50 4.85 10.27
CA ALA A 66 -0.55 4.06 11.04
C ALA A 66 0.22 3.06 10.16
N ASN A 67 -0.47 2.32 9.28
CA ASN A 67 0.21 1.39 8.37
C ASN A 67 1.04 2.11 7.30
N TRP A 68 0.60 3.28 6.84
CA TRP A 68 1.40 4.10 5.91
C TRP A 68 2.72 4.56 6.51
N VAL A 69 2.73 5.04 7.76
CA VAL A 69 3.99 5.44 8.43
C VAL A 69 5.00 4.29 8.41
N LEU A 70 4.50 3.05 8.58
CA LEU A 70 5.32 1.85 8.51
C LEU A 70 5.86 1.58 7.11
N VAL A 71 4.98 1.55 6.10
CA VAL A 71 5.37 1.31 4.69
C VAL A 71 6.34 2.40 4.22
N HIS A 72 6.00 3.67 4.42
CA HIS A 72 6.81 4.83 4.05
C HIS A 72 8.22 4.74 4.62
N ARG A 73 8.37 4.33 5.88
CA ARG A 73 9.68 4.13 6.50
C ARG A 73 10.53 3.10 5.75
N VAL A 74 9.93 1.98 5.31
CA VAL A 74 10.66 0.97 4.52
C VAL A 74 11.02 1.51 3.14
N LEU A 75 10.10 2.22 2.48
CA LEU A 75 10.36 2.82 1.17
C LEU A 75 11.51 3.81 1.22
N MET A 76 11.55 4.68 2.24
CA MET A 76 12.62 5.68 2.41
C MET A 76 13.96 5.07 2.84
N ALA A 77 13.94 3.96 3.57
CA ALA A 77 15.16 3.26 3.99
C ALA A 77 15.83 2.48 2.85
N THR A 78 15.05 2.12 1.81
CA THR A 78 15.54 1.31 0.70
C THR A 78 16.37 2.14 -0.29
N LYS A 79 17.63 1.76 -0.47
CA LYS A 79 18.52 2.34 -1.50
C LYS A 79 18.56 1.50 -2.78
N ASP A 80 18.54 0.18 -2.63
CA ASP A 80 18.53 -0.77 -3.73
C ASP A 80 17.09 -1.12 -4.12
N VAL A 81 16.52 -0.31 -5.00
CA VAL A 81 15.15 -0.47 -5.51
C VAL A 81 15.01 -1.74 -6.35
N ASP A 82 16.01 -2.04 -7.18
CA ASP A 82 16.00 -3.21 -8.06
C ASP A 82 15.99 -4.51 -7.24
N GLY A 83 16.90 -4.62 -6.27
CA GLY A 83 16.99 -5.76 -5.37
C GLY A 83 15.75 -5.91 -4.50
N LEU A 84 15.20 -4.81 -3.97
CA LEU A 84 13.96 -4.86 -3.19
C LEU A 84 12.82 -5.50 -4.00
N LEU A 85 12.55 -4.97 -5.20
CA LEU A 85 11.38 -5.34 -5.98
C LEU A 85 11.50 -6.69 -6.68
N THR A 86 12.71 -7.10 -7.05
CA THR A 86 12.96 -8.42 -7.65
C THR A 86 12.72 -9.55 -6.65
N ASN A 87 12.97 -9.31 -5.36
CA ASN A 87 12.77 -10.30 -4.31
C ASN A 87 11.39 -10.22 -3.64
N LEU A 88 10.63 -9.14 -3.87
CA LEU A 88 9.30 -8.96 -3.29
C LEU A 88 8.30 -9.94 -3.94
N ASN A 89 7.49 -10.61 -3.12
CA ASN A 89 6.43 -11.47 -3.66
C ASN A 89 5.46 -10.67 -4.56
N SER A 90 5.19 -11.20 -5.76
CA SER A 90 4.33 -10.59 -6.77
C SER A 90 2.91 -10.30 -6.30
N GLU A 91 2.40 -10.99 -5.28
CA GLU A 91 1.10 -10.72 -4.66
C GLU A 91 1.00 -9.30 -4.09
N TYR A 92 2.14 -8.70 -3.71
CA TYR A 92 2.19 -7.37 -3.12
C TYR A 92 2.34 -6.23 -4.13
N TYR A 93 2.52 -6.51 -5.41
CA TYR A 93 2.80 -5.48 -6.42
C TYR A 93 1.66 -4.48 -6.57
N ASP A 94 0.42 -4.95 -6.67
CA ASP A 94 -0.74 -4.08 -6.83
C ASP A 94 -0.96 -3.23 -5.55
N LEU A 95 -0.77 -3.82 -4.37
CA LEU A 95 -0.90 -3.12 -3.09
C LEU A 95 0.21 -2.08 -2.90
N LEU A 96 1.44 -2.43 -3.25
CA LEU A 96 2.58 -1.51 -3.23
C LEU A 96 2.31 -0.32 -4.16
N MET A 97 1.81 -0.56 -5.38
CA MET A 97 1.50 0.51 -6.33
C MET A 97 0.52 1.55 -5.74
N LYS A 98 -0.48 1.13 -4.98
CA LYS A 98 -1.37 2.05 -4.27
C LYS A 98 -0.65 2.89 -3.22
N TYR A 99 0.23 2.27 -2.44
CA TYR A 99 1.06 3.01 -1.47
C TYR A 99 2.02 3.99 -2.14
N LEU A 100 2.51 3.69 -3.35
CA LEU A 100 3.28 4.64 -4.13
C LEU A 100 2.45 5.86 -4.53
N TYR A 101 1.20 5.67 -5.00
CA TYR A 101 0.30 6.79 -5.27
C TYR A 101 -0.06 7.59 -4.02
N ARG A 102 -0.26 6.92 -2.87
CA ARG A 102 -0.41 7.61 -1.58
C ARG A 102 0.81 8.47 -1.25
N GLY A 103 2.02 7.95 -1.46
CA GLY A 103 3.26 8.68 -1.28
C GLY A 103 3.38 9.90 -2.21
N LEU A 104 3.02 9.74 -3.48
CA LEU A 104 3.01 10.83 -4.45
C LEU A 104 2.01 11.94 -4.08
N ALA A 105 0.86 11.57 -3.50
CA ALA A 105 -0.13 12.53 -3.03
C ALA A 105 0.34 13.40 -1.85
N THR A 106 1.44 13.04 -1.18
CA THR A 106 2.01 13.87 -0.09
C THR A 106 2.62 15.17 -0.60
N GLY A 107 3.08 15.21 -1.87
CA GLY A 107 3.79 16.36 -2.44
C GLY A 107 5.20 16.61 -1.85
N ASP A 108 5.64 15.80 -0.90
CA ASP A 108 6.97 15.90 -0.30
C ASP A 108 8.03 15.39 -1.27
N ARG A 109 8.99 16.26 -1.64
CA ARG A 109 9.96 15.99 -2.70
C ARG A 109 10.75 14.69 -2.50
N PRO A 110 11.40 14.41 -1.35
CA PRO A 110 12.14 13.15 -1.18
C PRO A 110 11.22 11.93 -1.25
N THR A 111 10.00 12.02 -0.71
CA THR A 111 9.01 10.95 -0.83
C THR A 111 8.61 10.71 -2.29
N CYS A 112 8.26 11.77 -3.02
CA CYS A 112 7.88 11.68 -4.43
C CYS A 112 9.00 11.11 -5.29
N ASP A 113 10.24 11.58 -5.12
CA ASP A 113 11.40 11.10 -5.87
C ASP A 113 11.62 9.59 -5.66
N GLN A 114 11.48 9.11 -4.41
CA GLN A 114 11.61 7.69 -4.10
C GLN A 114 10.43 6.87 -4.65
N CYS A 115 9.20 7.37 -4.52
CA CYS A 115 8.01 6.72 -5.07
C CYS A 115 8.10 6.59 -6.59
N LEU A 116 8.61 7.59 -7.31
CA LEU A 116 8.78 7.52 -8.77
C LEU A 116 9.82 6.48 -9.19
N ARG A 117 10.95 6.37 -8.47
CA ARG A 117 11.96 5.31 -8.73
C ARG A 117 11.37 3.91 -8.54
N LEU A 118 10.66 3.70 -7.44
CA LEU A 118 9.98 2.43 -7.15
C LEU A 118 8.89 2.14 -8.18
N HIS A 119 8.11 3.15 -8.58
CA HIS A 119 7.02 3.01 -9.55
C HIS A 119 7.57 2.59 -10.92
N GLU A 120 8.60 3.28 -11.42
CA GLU A 120 9.25 2.94 -12.68
C GLU A 120 9.69 1.47 -12.67
N LYS A 121 10.43 1.06 -11.64
CA LYS A 121 10.96 -0.30 -11.57
C LYS A 121 9.88 -1.35 -11.39
N LEU A 122 8.88 -1.09 -10.54
CA LEU A 122 7.75 -1.98 -10.32
C LEU A 122 6.96 -2.19 -11.62
N THR A 123 6.78 -1.13 -12.41
CA THR A 123 6.10 -1.21 -13.71
C THR A 123 6.91 -2.03 -14.72
N GLN A 124 8.24 -1.92 -14.71
CA GLN A 124 9.11 -2.73 -15.57
C GLN A 124 8.98 -4.23 -15.29
N ILE A 125 8.84 -4.64 -14.03
CA ILE A 125 8.76 -6.06 -13.64
C ILE A 125 7.34 -6.63 -13.67
N ALA A 126 6.34 -5.85 -13.27
CA ALA A 126 4.94 -6.29 -13.14
C ALA A 126 4.09 -5.98 -14.38
N GLY A 127 4.60 -5.12 -15.27
CA GLY A 127 3.86 -4.57 -16.41
C GLY A 127 2.82 -3.52 -16.02
N MET A 128 2.18 -2.91 -17.02
CA MET A 128 1.17 -1.86 -16.83
C MET A 128 -0.10 -2.32 -16.09
N GLY A 129 -0.31 -3.64 -15.97
CA GLY A 129 -1.46 -4.21 -15.30
C GLY A 129 -1.55 -3.82 -13.82
N CYS A 130 -0.42 -3.66 -13.12
CA CYS A 130 -0.44 -3.25 -11.72
C CYS A 130 -0.93 -1.82 -11.52
N ILE A 131 -0.62 -0.91 -12.46
CA ILE A 131 -1.15 0.46 -12.47
C ILE A 131 -2.65 0.44 -12.67
N MET A 132 -3.14 -0.26 -13.70
CA MET A 132 -4.58 -0.32 -14.01
C MET A 132 -5.39 -0.88 -12.83
N ARG A 133 -4.92 -1.96 -12.20
CA ARG A 133 -5.59 -2.53 -11.01
C ARG A 133 -5.53 -1.60 -9.81
N ALA A 134 -4.41 -0.91 -9.57
CA ALA A 134 -4.31 0.06 -8.49
C ALA A 134 -5.26 1.26 -8.68
N LEU A 135 -5.41 1.76 -9.90
CA LEU A 135 -6.31 2.88 -10.22
C LEU A 135 -7.79 2.47 -10.25
N ALA A 136 -8.10 1.25 -10.67
CA ALA A 136 -9.47 0.74 -10.73
C ALA A 136 -10.02 0.35 -9.35
N ASP A 137 -9.16 0.04 -8.38
CA ASP A 137 -9.57 -0.35 -7.04
C ASP A 137 -9.87 0.86 -6.16
N THR A 138 -11.12 1.32 -6.22
CA THR A 138 -11.64 2.44 -5.43
C THR A 138 -12.09 2.05 -4.02
N TRP A 139 -12.10 0.75 -3.71
CA TRP A 139 -12.65 0.23 -2.46
C TRP A 139 -11.53 -0.04 -1.45
N ASN A 140 -10.47 -0.73 -1.86
CA ASN A 140 -9.35 -1.07 -0.98
C ASN A 140 -8.32 0.07 -0.96
N VAL A 141 -8.72 1.21 -0.37
CA VAL A 141 -7.87 2.40 -0.21
C VAL A 141 -6.89 2.18 0.93
N VAL A 142 -5.64 2.60 0.72
CA VAL A 142 -4.53 2.40 1.65
C VAL A 142 -4.07 3.64 2.34
#